data_AF-A0A9D2LR77-F1
#
_entry.id   AF-A0A9D2LR77-F1
#
_cell.length_a   1.000
_cell.length_b   1.000
_cell.length_c   1.000
_cell.angle_alpha   90.00
_cell.angle_beta   90.00
_cell.angle_gamma   90.00
#
_symmetry.space_group_name_H-M   'P 1'
#
loop_
_entity.id
_entity.type
_entity.pdbx_description
1 polymer ?
#
loop_
_entity_poly.entity_id
_entity_poly.type
_entity_poly.pdbx_seq_one_letter_code
_entity_poly.pdbx_strand_id
1 'polypeptide(L)'
;EEILGYEVDPQNVTKVGAAKLSAAVIYDMTFWGFTEEEVLAERKKLEDTAADIERVRTLPAEEQKKYFKTANEIFPELKLEDDRTEAQKEQERLESAKEILKNRLRTLEALKAYRKSYIGSIR
;
A
#
# COMPACT_ATOMS: atom_id res chain seq x y z
N GLU A 1 -20.71 11.80 -4.64
CA GLU A 1 -20.45 10.47 -4.06
C GLU A 1 -18.95 10.20 -4.15
N GLU A 2 -18.29 10.04 -3.00
CA GLU A 2 -16.94 9.44 -2.98
C GLU A 2 -17.12 7.92 -3.09
N ILE A 3 -16.73 7.36 -4.22
CA ILE A 3 -16.72 5.92 -4.40
C ILE A 3 -15.42 5.42 -3.77
N LEU A 4 -15.54 4.73 -2.63
CA LEU A 4 -14.41 4.00 -2.05
C LEU A 4 -14.07 2.85 -3.01
N GLY A 5 -12.88 2.91 -3.61
CA GLY A 5 -12.44 1.93 -4.59
C GLY A 5 -10.94 1.65 -4.46
N TYR A 6 -10.55 0.44 -4.83
CA TYR A 6 -9.14 0.00 -4.88
C TYR A 6 -8.71 -0.17 -6.32
N GLU A 7 -7.54 0.38 -6.66
CA GLU A 7 -6.84 0.05 -7.90
C GLU A 7 -5.92 -1.15 -7.62
N VAL A 8 -6.07 -2.22 -8.39
CA VAL A 8 -5.32 -3.47 -8.19
C VAL A 8 -4.52 -3.82 -9.43
N ASP A 9 -3.27 -4.25 -9.22
CA ASP A 9 -2.37 -4.63 -10.30
C ASP A 9 -2.94 -5.84 -11.09
N PRO A 10 -3.10 -5.74 -12.43
CA PRO A 10 -3.59 -6.84 -13.26
C PRO A 10 -2.78 -8.13 -13.12
N GLN A 11 -1.48 -8.05 -12.88
CA GLN A 11 -0.62 -9.22 -12.67
C GLN A 11 -1.00 -9.97 -11.39
N ASN A 12 -1.38 -9.26 -10.33
CA ASN A 12 -1.82 -9.85 -9.06
C ASN A 12 -3.19 -10.53 -9.21
N VAL A 13 -4.11 -9.92 -9.96
CA VAL A 13 -5.42 -10.52 -10.30
C VAL A 13 -5.21 -11.85 -11.02
N THR A 14 -4.24 -11.90 -11.93
CA THR A 14 -3.96 -13.10 -12.73
C THR A 14 -3.33 -14.22 -11.90
N LYS A 15 -2.45 -13.87 -10.94
CA LYS A 15 -1.76 -14.84 -10.06
C LYS A 15 -2.64 -15.39 -8.93
N VAL A 16 -3.43 -14.53 -8.28
CA VAL A 16 -4.25 -14.90 -7.11
C VAL A 16 -5.64 -15.38 -7.52
N GLY A 17 -6.13 -14.88 -8.66
CA GLY A 17 -7.48 -15.11 -9.16
C GLY A 17 -8.44 -14.00 -8.71
N ALA A 18 -9.23 -13.49 -9.66
CA ALA A 18 -10.13 -12.35 -9.46
C ALA A 18 -11.07 -12.54 -8.25
N ALA A 19 -11.70 -13.71 -8.12
CA ALA A 19 -12.63 -13.97 -7.01
C ALA A 19 -11.96 -13.92 -5.63
N LYS A 20 -10.74 -14.46 -5.49
CA LYS A 20 -9.99 -14.45 -4.22
C LYS A 20 -9.47 -13.05 -3.89
N LEU A 21 -8.97 -12.34 -4.90
CA LEU A 21 -8.49 -10.97 -4.73
C LEU A 21 -9.65 -10.03 -4.37
N SER A 22 -10.80 -10.16 -5.06
CA SER A 22 -12.01 -9.41 -4.73
C SER A 22 -12.53 -9.73 -3.34
N ALA A 23 -12.51 -10.99 -2.91
CA ALA A 23 -12.91 -11.36 -1.55
C ALA A 23 -11.99 -10.72 -0.49
N ALA A 24 -10.67 -10.70 -0.72
CA ALA A 24 -9.71 -10.06 0.18
C ALA A 24 -9.86 -8.53 0.20
N VAL A 25 -10.05 -7.90 -0.98
CA VAL A 25 -10.29 -6.46 -1.08
C VAL A 25 -11.61 -6.07 -0.42
N ILE A 26 -12.67 -6.86 -0.63
CA ILE A 26 -13.96 -6.64 0.05
C ILE A 26 -13.76 -6.82 1.55
N TYR A 27 -13.09 -7.87 2.00
CA TYR A 27 -12.81 -8.11 3.43
C TYR A 27 -12.05 -6.94 4.08
N ASP A 28 -11.01 -6.42 3.43
CA ASP A 28 -10.25 -5.25 3.89
C ASP A 28 -11.07 -3.95 3.84
N MET A 29 -11.88 -3.75 2.78
CA MET A 29 -12.75 -2.58 2.63
C MET A 29 -13.93 -2.60 3.59
N THR A 30 -14.42 -3.79 3.93
CA THR A 30 -15.50 -3.98 4.88
C THR A 30 -14.91 -4.08 6.28
N PHE A 31 -14.91 -2.96 6.99
CA PHE A 31 -14.98 -2.93 8.46
C PHE A 31 -16.24 -3.65 9.03
N TRP A 32 -16.95 -4.43 8.21
CA TRP A 32 -18.24 -5.09 8.45
C TRP A 32 -18.13 -6.63 8.46
N GLY A 33 -16.93 -7.18 8.46
CA GLY A 33 -16.69 -8.60 8.74
C GLY A 33 -16.67 -8.95 10.23
N PHE A 34 -16.67 -7.93 11.09
CA PHE A 34 -16.56 -8.03 12.54
C PHE A 34 -17.89 -7.57 13.17
N THR A 35 -18.37 -8.32 14.15
CA THR A 35 -19.39 -7.85 15.09
C THR A 35 -18.83 -6.68 15.91
N GLU A 36 -19.70 -5.84 16.49
CA GLU A 36 -19.28 -4.70 17.33
C GLU A 36 -18.33 -5.14 18.47
N GLU A 37 -18.56 -6.34 19.00
CA GLU A 37 -17.74 -6.97 20.03
C GLU A 37 -16.33 -7.30 19.54
N GLU A 38 -16.20 -7.83 18.32
CA GLU A 38 -14.89 -8.15 17.73
C GLU A 38 -14.13 -6.88 17.33
N VAL A 39 -14.82 -5.83 16.87
CA VAL A 39 -14.21 -4.51 16.63
C VAL A 39 -13.66 -3.93 17.93
N LEU A 40 -14.43 -3.98 19.03
CA LEU A 40 -13.97 -3.53 20.35
C LEU A 40 -12.80 -4.37 20.85
N ALA A 41 -12.81 -5.68 20.62
CA ALA A 41 -11.71 -6.57 20.99
C ALA A 41 -10.43 -6.26 20.21
N GLU A 42 -10.51 -6.07 18.89
CA GLU A 42 -9.35 -5.69 18.07
C GLU A 42 -8.84 -4.29 18.41
N ARG A 43 -9.75 -3.34 18.66
CA ARG A 43 -9.37 -2.01 19.12
C ARG A 43 -8.62 -2.07 20.45
N LYS A 44 -9.09 -2.88 21.39
CA LYS A 44 -8.41 -3.09 22.67
C LYS A 44 -7.03 -3.71 22.49
N LYS A 45 -6.88 -4.73 21.63
CA LYS A 45 -5.56 -5.31 21.31
C LYS A 45 -4.61 -4.26 20.76
N LEU A 46 -5.11 -3.37 19.89
CA LEU A 46 -4.30 -2.29 19.32
C LEU A 46 -3.87 -1.29 20.39
N GLU A 47 -4.78 -0.88 21.27
CA GLU A 47 -4.52 0.03 22.40
C GLU A 47 -3.51 -0.58 23.39
N ASP A 48 -3.67 -1.86 23.74
CA ASP A 48 -2.76 -2.60 24.61
C ASP A 48 -1.36 -2.70 23.99
N THR A 49 -1.28 -3.02 22.69
CA THR A 49 0.00 -3.11 21.95
C THR A 49 0.69 -1.74 21.85
N ALA A 50 -0.08 -0.67 21.61
CA ALA A 50 0.46 0.69 21.60
C ALA A 50 1.01 1.08 22.98
N ALA A 51 0.29 0.76 24.05
CA ALA A 51 0.74 0.98 25.43
C ALA A 51 1.98 0.14 25.77
N ASP A 52 2.08 -1.10 25.29
CA ASP A 52 3.28 -1.93 25.40
C ASP A 52 4.48 -1.30 24.70
N ILE A 53 4.31 -0.83 23.45
CA ILE A 53 5.37 -0.17 22.67
C ILE A 53 5.87 1.09 23.39
N GLU A 54 4.96 1.92 23.91
CA GLU A 54 5.34 3.12 24.67
C GLU A 54 6.05 2.76 25.97
N ARG A 55 5.62 1.71 26.68
CA ARG A 55 6.36 1.19 27.85
C ARG A 55 7.77 0.75 27.49
N VAL A 56 7.93 -0.01 26.41
CA VAL A 56 9.27 -0.43 25.95
C VAL A 56 10.13 0.78 25.59
N ARG A 57 9.58 1.82 24.95
CA ARG A 57 10.31 3.06 24.61
C ARG A 57 10.83 3.83 25.83
N THR A 58 10.22 3.66 27.00
CA THR A 58 10.71 4.27 28.25
C THR A 58 11.85 3.49 28.91
N LEU A 59 12.12 2.25 28.49
CA LEU A 59 13.21 1.43 29.04
C LEU A 59 14.59 1.92 28.54
N PRO A 60 15.69 1.53 29.18
CA PRO A 60 17.05 1.78 28.68
C PRO A 60 17.29 1.12 27.31
N ALA A 61 18.16 1.72 26.49
CA ALA A 61 18.42 1.27 25.12
C ALA A 61 18.87 -0.21 24.99
N GLU A 62 19.56 -0.75 26.00
CA GLU A 62 19.96 -2.15 26.04
C GLU A 62 18.78 -3.11 26.19
N GLU A 63 17.75 -2.71 26.93
CA GLU A 63 16.53 -3.49 27.12
C GLU A 63 15.56 -3.31 25.96
N GLN A 64 15.51 -2.13 25.33
CA GLN A 64 14.72 -1.87 24.13
C GLN A 64 15.08 -2.81 22.97
N LYS A 65 16.37 -3.10 22.79
CA LYS A 65 16.87 -4.01 21.74
C LYS A 65 16.36 -5.45 21.88
N LYS A 66 15.86 -5.86 23.05
CA LYS A 66 15.25 -7.18 23.25
C LYS A 66 13.85 -7.28 22.62
N TYR A 67 13.17 -6.14 22.46
CA TYR A 67 11.79 -6.06 21.98
C TYR A 67 11.71 -5.55 20.54
N PHE A 68 12.60 -4.63 20.16
CA PHE A 68 12.64 -4.08 18.81
C PHE A 68 13.74 -4.74 17.98
N LYS A 69 13.34 -5.41 16.90
CA LYS A 69 14.25 -5.83 15.83
C LYS A 69 14.38 -4.71 14.80
N THR A 70 15.58 -4.52 14.28
CA THR A 70 15.84 -3.56 13.20
C THR A 70 15.51 -4.16 11.84
N ALA A 71 15.30 -3.29 10.84
CA ALA A 71 15.07 -3.72 9.45
C ALA A 71 16.19 -4.66 8.95
N ASN A 72 17.44 -4.37 9.30
CA ASN A 72 18.59 -5.19 8.90
C ASN A 72 18.58 -6.61 9.51
N GLU A 73 17.94 -6.80 10.67
CA GLU A 73 17.78 -8.12 11.29
C GLU A 73 16.59 -8.89 10.72
N ILE A 74 15.52 -8.18 10.35
CA ILE A 74 14.28 -8.78 9.83
C ILE A 74 14.38 -9.11 8.34
N PHE A 75 15.06 -8.29 7.54
CA PHE A 75 15.09 -8.44 6.08
C PHE A 75 15.66 -9.79 5.64
N PRO A 76 16.73 -10.33 6.26
CA PRO A 76 17.18 -11.69 6.00
C PRO A 76 16.18 -12.77 6.41
N GLU A 77 15.53 -12.63 7.56
CA GLU A 77 14.49 -13.57 8.02
C GLU A 77 13.32 -13.65 7.03
N LEU A 78 12.96 -12.52 6.42
CA LEU A 78 11.85 -12.41 5.46
C LEU A 78 12.28 -12.57 4.00
N LYS A 79 13.57 -12.79 3.71
CA LYS A 79 14.13 -12.81 2.34
C LYS A 79 13.80 -11.55 1.54
N LEU A 80 13.85 -10.40 2.21
CA LEU A 80 13.63 -9.06 1.67
C LEU A 80 14.94 -8.30 1.47
N GLU A 81 16.07 -9.00 1.41
CA GLU A 81 17.34 -8.36 1.12
C GLU A 81 17.32 -7.72 -0.27
N ASP A 82 17.65 -6.44 -0.30
CA ASP A 82 17.83 -5.70 -1.55
C ASP A 82 19.31 -5.80 -1.95
N ASP A 83 19.61 -6.71 -2.87
CA ASP A 83 20.94 -6.98 -3.41
C ASP A 83 21.37 -5.96 -4.48
N ARG A 84 20.49 -5.02 -4.83
CA ARG A 84 20.76 -4.02 -5.86
C ARG A 84 21.73 -2.98 -5.37
N THR A 85 22.68 -2.62 -6.22
CA THR A 85 23.58 -1.50 -6.02
C THR A 85 22.81 -0.16 -6.02
N GLU A 86 23.36 0.86 -5.38
CA GLU A 86 22.76 2.20 -5.38
C GLU A 86 22.55 2.76 -6.80
N ALA A 87 23.43 2.41 -7.74
CA ALA A 87 23.27 2.78 -9.16
C ALA A 87 22.04 2.11 -9.80
N GLN A 88 21.76 0.85 -9.49
CA GLN A 88 20.57 0.15 -9.97
C GLN A 88 19.29 0.73 -9.37
N LYS A 89 19.29 1.04 -8.07
CA LYS A 89 18.17 1.72 -7.41
C LYS A 89 17.90 3.09 -8.02
N GLU A 90 18.96 3.86 -8.30
CA GLU A 90 18.82 5.16 -8.95
C GLU A 90 18.25 5.03 -10.36
N GLN A 91 18.73 4.07 -11.14
CA GLN A 91 18.19 3.81 -12.48
C GLN A 91 16.70 3.45 -12.43
N GLU A 92 16.28 2.59 -11.50
CA GLU A 92 14.86 2.26 -11.34
C GLU A 92 14.01 3.45 -10.89
N ARG A 93 14.53 4.30 -9.99
CA ARG A 93 13.85 5.55 -9.60
C ARG A 93 13.63 6.45 -10.82
N LEU A 94 14.65 6.59 -11.66
CA LEU A 94 14.57 7.36 -12.90
C LEU A 94 13.58 6.75 -13.88
N GLU A 95 13.59 5.44 -14.09
CA GLU A 95 12.62 4.77 -14.96
C GLU A 95 11.19 4.91 -14.44
N SER A 96 10.98 4.77 -13.13
CA SER A 96 9.68 4.99 -12.49
C SER A 96 9.20 6.44 -12.69
N ALA A 97 10.08 7.42 -12.52
CA ALA A 97 9.76 8.83 -12.77
C ALA A 97 9.41 9.09 -14.23
N LYS A 98 10.12 8.48 -15.18
CA LYS A 98 9.80 8.57 -16.62
C LYS A 98 8.42 7.99 -16.91
N GLU A 99 8.08 6.83 -16.36
CA GLU A 99 6.77 6.21 -16.56
C GLU A 99 5.63 7.05 -15.97
N ILE A 100 5.82 7.64 -14.78
CA ILE A 100 4.85 8.58 -14.20
C ILE A 100 4.60 9.76 -15.15
N LEU A 101 5.66 10.35 -15.72
CA LEU A 101 5.53 11.46 -16.65
C LEU A 101 4.83 11.07 -17.96
N LYS A 102 5.16 9.90 -18.52
CA LYS A 102 4.47 9.38 -19.71
C LYS A 102 2.99 9.14 -19.46
N ASN A 103 2.64 8.57 -18.30
CA ASN A 103 1.25 8.33 -17.94
C ASN A 103 0.48 9.65 -17.80
N ARG A 104 1.07 10.66 -17.15
CA ARG A 104 0.49 12.00 -17.07
C ARG A 104 0.28 12.62 -18.45
N LEU A 105 1.24 12.47 -19.36
CA LEU A 105 1.13 12.98 -20.73
C LEU A 105 -0.04 12.31 -21.47
N ARG A 106 -0.15 10.98 -21.40
CA ARG A 106 -1.26 10.21 -21.99
C ARG A 106 -2.61 10.68 -21.46
N THR A 107 -2.73 10.90 -20.15
CA THR A 107 -3.95 11.44 -19.55
C THR A 107 -4.30 12.81 -20.10
N LEU A 108 -3.32 13.71 -20.23
CA LEU A 108 -3.54 15.04 -20.82
C LEU A 108 -3.99 14.96 -22.29
N GLU A 109 -3.42 14.07 -23.08
CA GLU A 109 -3.82 13.86 -24.48
C GLU A 109 -5.26 13.33 -24.59
N ALA A 110 -5.63 12.36 -23.74
CA ALA A 110 -6.99 11.85 -23.66
C ALA A 110 -8.00 12.96 -23.30
N LEU A 111 -7.66 13.82 -22.32
CA LEU A 111 -8.50 14.96 -21.94
C LEU A 111 -8.65 15.98 -23.07
N LYS A 112 -7.58 16.25 -23.83
CA LYS A 112 -7.65 17.12 -25.02
C LYS A 112 -8.56 16.53 -26.10
N ALA A 113 -8.45 15.22 -26.36
CA ALA A 113 -9.30 14.52 -27.31
C ALA A 113 -10.77 14.56 -26.88
N TYR A 114 -11.05 14.29 -25.60
CA TYR A 114 -12.39 14.38 -25.02
C TYR A 114 -12.99 15.78 -25.18
N ARG A 115 -12.24 16.83 -24.81
CA ARG A 115 -12.68 18.22 -24.99
C ARG A 115 -13.01 18.54 -26.46
N LYS A 116 -12.19 18.07 -27.40
CA LYS A 116 -12.42 18.29 -28.83
C LYS A 116 -13.68 17.58 -29.33
N SER A 117 -13.91 16.34 -28.90
CA SER A 117 -15.13 15.59 -29.21
C SER A 117 -16.38 16.24 -28.61
N TYR A 118 -16.31 16.68 -27.35
CA TYR A 118 -17.41 17.34 -26.65
C TYR A 118 -17.80 18.67 -27.30
N ILE A 119 -16.83 19.51 -27.67
CA ILE A 119 -17.09 20.78 -28.36
C ILE A 119 -17.64 20.55 -29.78
N GLY A 120 -17.19 19.49 -30.45
CA GLY A 120 -17.71 19.10 -31.77
C GLY A 120 -19.14 18.56 -31.75
N SER A 121 -19.59 18.00 -30.61
CA SER A 121 -20.94 17.47 -30.41
C SER A 121 -21.99 18.54 -30.07
N ILE A 122 -21.57 19.76 -29.71
CA ILE A 122 -22.45 20.87 -29.31
C ILE A 122 -22.69 21.86 -30.48
N ARG A 123 -22.01 21.65 -31.62
CA ARG A 123 -22.18 22.42 -32.87
C ARG A 123 -23.01 21.63 -33.88
#